data_AF-A0A7K0NL74-F1
#
_entry.id   AF-A0A7K0NL74-F1
#
_cell.length_a   1.000
_cell.length_b   1.000
_cell.length_c   1.000
_cell.angle_alpha   90.00
_cell.angle_beta   90.00
_cell.angle_gamma   90.00
#
_symmetry.space_group_name_H-M   'P 1'
#
loop_
_entity.id
_entity.type
_entity.pdbx_description
1 polymer ?
#
loop_
_entity_poly.entity_id
_entity_poly.type
_entity_poly.pdbx_seq_one_letter_code
_entity_poly.pdbx_strand_id
1 'polypeptide(L)' 'SDNEEAEIADDAGELGFYSPHSWWPLPVALSATAMSLGLIIGWWLTLIALGALVISIIGMVTEYEKPVSSSSH' A
#
# COMPACT_ATOMS: atom_id res chain seq x y z
N SER A 1 14.85 16.80 -14.72
CA SER A 1 15.92 16.24 -13.87
C SER A 1 17.28 16.21 -14.55
N ASP A 2 17.38 15.89 -15.86
CA ASP A 2 18.69 15.57 -16.48
C ASP A 2 19.29 16.70 -17.34
N ASN A 3 18.69 17.89 -17.32
CA ASN A 3 19.20 19.06 -18.03
C ASN A 3 20.00 19.94 -17.04
N GLU A 4 21.29 20.12 -17.31
CA GLU A 4 22.22 20.91 -16.50
C GLU A 4 21.90 22.41 -16.51
N GLU A 5 21.14 22.88 -17.51
CA GLU A 5 20.67 24.27 -17.63
C GLU A 5 19.20 24.46 -17.22
N ALA A 6 18.55 23.46 -16.62
CA ALA A 6 17.14 23.57 -16.22
C ALA A 6 16.92 24.62 -15.11
N GLU A 7 15.85 25.41 -15.23
CA GLU A 7 15.43 26.35 -14.20
C GLU A 7 14.46 25.69 -13.22
N ILE A 8 14.34 26.24 -11.99
CA ILE A 8 13.40 25.74 -10.97
C ILE A 8 11.94 25.80 -11.48
N ALA A 9 11.63 26.77 -12.34
CA ALA A 9 10.31 26.91 -12.95
C ALA A 9 9.95 25.72 -13.86
N ASP A 10 10.94 25.01 -14.40
CA ASP A 10 10.72 23.87 -15.30
C ASP A 10 10.15 22.64 -14.58
N ASP A 11 10.30 22.55 -13.25
CA ASP A 11 9.78 21.46 -12.40
C ASP A 11 8.58 21.88 -11.53
N ALA A 12 8.07 23.11 -11.69
CA ALA A 12 7.01 23.69 -10.85
C ALA A 12 5.59 23.14 -11.15
N GLY A 13 5.49 21.96 -11.77
CA GLY A 13 4.25 21.27 -12.03
C GLY A 13 3.67 20.57 -10.79
N GLU A 14 2.50 19.98 -10.96
CA GLU A 14 1.86 19.16 -9.92
C GLU A 14 2.55 17.80 -9.78
N LEU A 15 3.17 17.55 -8.62
CA LEU A 15 3.96 16.33 -8.33
C LEU A 15 3.13 15.04 -8.26
N GLY A 16 1.79 15.15 -8.21
CA GLY A 16 0.87 14.03 -8.11
C GLY A 16 0.24 13.88 -6.73
N PHE A 17 -0.42 12.74 -6.51
CA PHE A 17 -1.11 12.43 -5.27
C PHE A 17 -0.18 11.74 -4.27
N TYR A 18 -0.18 12.24 -3.04
CA TYR A 18 0.46 11.61 -1.90
C TYR A 18 -0.57 11.36 -0.80
N SER A 19 -0.52 10.17 -0.21
CA SER A 19 -1.28 9.84 0.98
C SER A 19 -0.97 10.83 2.11
N PRO A 20 -1.97 11.56 2.67
CA PRO A 20 -1.76 12.41 3.84
C PRO A 20 -1.43 11.59 5.09
N HIS A 21 -2.04 10.41 5.21
CA HIS A 21 -1.73 9.38 6.19
C HIS A 21 -2.18 8.02 5.65
N SER A 22 -1.41 6.97 5.93
CA SER A 22 -1.80 5.59 5.65
C SER A 22 -1.36 4.70 6.81
N TRP A 23 -2.31 3.98 7.41
CA TRP A 23 -2.01 3.02 8.47
C TRP A 23 -1.65 1.64 7.92
N TRP A 24 -1.99 1.35 6.66
CA TRP A 24 -1.85 0.04 6.04
C TRP A 24 -0.42 -0.52 5.86
N PRO A 25 0.64 0.29 5.76
CA PRO A 25 2.01 -0.25 5.72
C PRO A 25 2.37 -1.08 6.96
N LEU A 26 1.79 -0.76 8.13
CA LEU A 26 2.05 -1.47 9.38
C LEU A 26 1.52 -2.92 9.37
N PRO A 27 0.22 -3.19 9.10
CA PRO A 27 -0.27 -4.57 9.01
C PRO A 27 0.35 -5.35 7.86
N VAL A 28 0.75 -4.70 6.75
CA VAL A 28 1.51 -5.36 5.67
C VAL A 28 2.89 -5.83 6.17
N ALA A 29 3.65 -4.97 6.85
CA ALA A 29 4.95 -5.34 7.40
C ALA A 29 4.83 -6.45 8.46
N LEU A 30 3.83 -6.37 9.33
CA LEU A 30 3.58 -7.37 10.37
C LEU A 30 3.23 -8.73 9.77
N SER A 31 2.32 -8.77 8.80
CA SER A 31 1.91 -10.01 8.13
C SER A 31 3.03 -10.63 7.29
N ALA A 32 3.85 -9.82 6.60
CA ALA A 32 5.04 -10.30 5.89
C ALA A 32 6.09 -10.89 6.83
N THR A 33 6.32 -10.24 7.97
CA THR A 33 7.23 -10.74 9.02
C THR A 33 6.70 -12.05 9.62
N ALA A 34 5.40 -12.10 9.94
CA ALA A 34 4.76 -13.30 10.45
C ALA A 34 4.80 -14.47 9.44
N MET A 35 4.63 -14.19 8.15
CA MET A 35 4.75 -15.20 7.09
C MET A 35 6.16 -15.77 7.02
N SER A 36 7.17 -14.91 7.12
CA SER A 36 8.59 -15.29 7.15
C SER A 36 8.91 -16.15 8.38
N LEU A 37 8.42 -15.78 9.56
CA LEU A 37 8.56 -16.58 10.78
C LEU A 37 7.79 -17.91 10.69
N GLY A 38 6.64 -17.92 10.01
CA GLY A 38 5.83 -19.10 9.79
C GLY A 38 6.55 -20.19 9.02
N LEU A 39 7.45 -19.83 8.09
CA LEU A 39 8.29 -20.82 7.39
C LEU A 39 9.17 -21.63 8.35
N ILE A 40 9.54 -21.06 9.49
CA ILE A 40 10.36 -21.70 10.52
C ILE A 40 9.48 -22.46 11.54
N ILE A 41 8.37 -21.85 11.97
CA ILE A 41 7.51 -22.38 13.03
C ILE A 41 6.63 -23.54 12.52
N GLY A 42 6.09 -23.43 11.31
CA GLY A 42 5.24 -24.46 10.72
C GLY A 42 4.31 -23.94 9.63
N TRP A 43 3.98 -24.82 8.67
CA TRP A 43 3.22 -24.51 7.46
C TRP A 43 1.82 -23.91 7.74
N TRP A 44 1.19 -24.27 8.85
CA TRP A 44 -0.12 -23.75 9.24
C TRP A 44 -0.07 -22.24 9.52
N LEU A 45 1.02 -21.75 10.15
CA LEU A 45 1.19 -20.34 10.49
C LEU A 45 1.46 -19.52 9.23
N THR A 46 2.20 -20.08 8.27
CA THR A 46 2.41 -19.47 6.95
C THR A 46 1.08 -19.23 6.22
N LEU A 47 0.15 -20.19 6.23
CA LEU A 47 -1.16 -20.02 5.58
C LEU A 47 -2.01 -18.92 6.23
N ILE A 48 -1.99 -18.83 7.57
CA ILE A 48 -2.69 -17.76 8.29
C ILE A 48 -2.08 -16.39 7.96
N ALA A 49 -0.75 -16.30 8.01
CA ALA A 49 -0.03 -15.06 7.71
C ALA A 49 -0.21 -14.63 6.24
N LEU A 50 -0.27 -15.59 5.31
CA LEU A 50 -0.56 -15.32 3.90
C LEU A 50 -1.96 -14.72 3.74
N GLY A 51 -2.97 -15.28 4.42
CA GLY A 51 -4.32 -14.71 4.42
C GLY A 51 -4.35 -13.27 4.96
N ALA A 52 -3.67 -13.03 6.09
CA ALA A 52 -3.55 -11.70 6.67
C ALA A 52 -2.81 -10.71 5.74
N LEU A 53 -1.76 -11.17 5.05
CA LEU A 53 -0.98 -10.36 4.10
C LEU A 53 -1.84 -9.95 2.91
N VAL A 54 -2.59 -10.88 2.32
CA VAL A 54 -3.50 -10.59 1.20
C VAL A 54 -4.56 -9.55 1.61
N ILE A 55 -5.19 -9.70 2.77
CA ILE A 55 -6.18 -8.74 3.27
C ILE A 55 -5.54 -7.35 3.48
N SER A 56 -4.33 -7.31 4.05
CA SER A 56 -3.62 -6.05 4.30
C SER A 56 -3.25 -5.34 2.99
N ILE A 57 -2.81 -6.08 1.97
CA ILE A 57 -2.51 -5.54 0.63
C ILE A 57 -3.77 -5.00 -0.03
N ILE A 58 -4.88 -5.74 0.01
CA ILE A 58 -6.16 -5.27 -0.55
C ILE A 58 -6.60 -3.97 0.13
N GLY A 59 -6.52 -3.91 1.46
CA GLY A 59 -6.84 -2.70 2.21
C GLY A 59 -5.95 -1.51 1.81
N MET A 60 -4.64 -1.74 1.70
CA MET A 60 -3.67 -0.71 1.27
C MET A 60 -3.96 -0.18 -0.14
N VAL A 61 -4.23 -1.07 -1.09
CA VAL A 61 -4.47 -0.70 -2.50
C VAL A 61 -5.80 0.03 -2.66
N THR A 62 -6.83 -0.38 -1.91
CA THR A 62 -8.18 0.19 -2.00
C THR A 62 -8.42 1.40 -1.12
N GLU A 63 -7.43 1.85 -0.32
CA GLU A 63 -7.58 2.93 0.66
C GLU A 63 -8.13 4.24 0.06
N TYR A 64 -7.77 4.55 -1.18
CA TYR A 64 -8.19 5.79 -1.86
C TYR A 64 -9.26 5.57 -2.93
N GLU A 65 -9.71 4.32 -3.11
CA GLU A 65 -10.77 3.96 -4.03
C GLU A 65 -12.13 4.32 -3.41
N LYS A 66 -12.92 5.14 -4.11
CA LYS A 66 -14.27 5.51 -3.66
C LYS A 66 -15.30 4.60 -4.33
N PRO A 67 -16.15 3.88 -3.58
CA PRO A 67 -17.26 3.17 -4.21
C PRO A 67 -18.22 4.17 -4.84
N VAL A 68 -18.65 3.90 -6.08
CA VAL A 68 -19.70 4.68 -6.73
C VAL A 68 -21.03 4.40 -6.05
N SER A 69 -21.46 5.30 -5.15
CA SER A 69 -22.81 5.26 -4.60
C SER A 69 -23.81 5.59 -5.71
N SER A 70 -24.34 4.57 -6.37
CA SER A 70 -25.51 4.72 -7.23
C SER A 70 -26.72 4.99 -6.36
N SER A 71 -27.07 6.26 -6.18
CA SER A 71 -28.33 6.64 -5.51
C SER A 71 -29.48 6.32 -6.47
N SER A 72 -30.17 5.20 -6.25
CA SER A 72 -31.46 4.94 -6.89
C SER A 72 -32.57 5.55 -6.03
N HIS A 73 -33.38 6.36 -6.71
CA HIS A 73 -34.62 7.02 -6.29
C HIS A 73 -34.55 8.39 -5.60
#